data_AF-A0A1R4JPS0-F1
#
_entry.id   AF-A0A1R4JPS0-F1
#
_cell.length_a   1.000
_cell.length_b   1.000
_cell.length_c   1.000
_cell.angle_alpha   90.00
_cell.angle_beta   90.00
_cell.angle_gamma   90.00
#
_symmetry.space_group_name_H-M   'P 1'
#
loop_
_entity.id
_entity.type
_entity.pdbx_description
1 polymer ?
#
loop_
_entity_poly.entity_id
_entity_poly.type
_entity_poly.pdbx_seq_one_letter_code
_entity_poly.pdbx_strand_id
1 'polypeptide(L)'
;MDSTSRPASGSTPPEDHRPASAPHLASVFADAFPELAVPWQAAEPICPSDVFLDEQLAAELGLDPAWLRSQEGLRLLTGERPALGPGQDPAAARPVAQAYAGHQFGHYSPVLGDGRALLGRR
;
A
#
# COMPACT_ATOMS: atom_id res chain seq x y z
N MET A 1 23.22 -9.09 -58.49
CA MET A 1 23.66 -10.22 -57.65
C MET A 1 24.69 -9.64 -56.69
N ASP A 2 24.52 -9.52 -55.40
CA ASP A 2 23.47 -9.95 -54.49
C ASP A 2 23.60 -9.04 -53.25
N SER A 3 22.52 -8.35 -52.88
CA SER A 3 22.47 -7.56 -51.64
C SER A 3 21.76 -8.42 -50.61
N THR A 4 22.51 -9.02 -49.70
CA THR A 4 21.91 -9.62 -48.50
C THR A 4 22.83 -9.38 -47.29
N SER A 5 22.67 -8.23 -46.65
CA SER A 5 23.17 -8.00 -45.29
C SER A 5 22.05 -8.32 -44.31
N ARG A 6 22.29 -9.31 -43.46
CA ARG A 6 21.35 -9.93 -42.53
C ARG A 6 21.05 -8.98 -41.36
N PRO A 7 19.78 -8.68 -41.00
CA PRO A 7 19.53 -7.96 -39.76
C PRO A 7 19.75 -8.90 -38.56
N ALA A 8 20.40 -8.37 -37.53
CA ALA A 8 20.57 -9.05 -36.24
C ALA A 8 19.21 -9.23 -35.57
N SER A 9 18.87 -10.47 -35.20
CA SER A 9 17.77 -10.79 -34.29
C SER A 9 18.05 -10.15 -32.93
N GLY A 10 17.41 -9.02 -32.66
CA GLY A 10 17.18 -8.55 -31.30
C GLY A 10 16.11 -9.44 -30.66
N SER A 11 16.54 -10.36 -29.81
CA SER A 11 15.63 -11.04 -28.88
C SER A 11 15.50 -10.17 -27.63
N THR A 12 14.60 -9.19 -27.65
CA THR A 12 14.10 -8.59 -26.42
C THR A 12 13.23 -9.66 -25.74
N PRO A 13 13.50 -10.08 -24.49
CA PRO A 13 12.58 -10.95 -23.78
C PRO A 13 11.23 -10.23 -23.63
N PRO A 14 10.09 -10.94 -23.59
CA PRO A 14 8.83 -10.30 -23.29
C PRO A 14 8.90 -9.85 -21.83
N GLU A 15 9.08 -8.54 -21.61
CA GLU A 15 8.68 -7.95 -20.35
C GLU A 15 7.17 -8.15 -20.25
N ASP A 16 6.75 -9.10 -19.42
CA ASP A 16 5.36 -9.22 -18.96
C ASP A 16 5.07 -8.01 -18.05
N HIS A 17 5.02 -6.83 -18.66
CA HIS A 17 4.70 -5.57 -18.01
C HIS A 17 3.20 -5.58 -17.79
N ARG A 18 2.73 -6.32 -16.78
CA ARG A 18 1.39 -6.10 -16.25
C ARG A 18 1.28 -4.60 -15.95
N PRO A 19 0.18 -3.94 -16.34
CA PRO A 19 0.02 -2.53 -16.03
C PRO A 19 0.13 -2.35 -14.52
N ALA A 20 0.98 -1.41 -14.10
CA ALA A 20 1.12 -0.98 -12.72
C ALA A 20 -0.27 -0.75 -12.11
N SER A 21 -0.66 -1.62 -11.18
CA SER A 21 -2.05 -1.68 -10.69
C SER A 21 -2.08 -1.44 -9.18
N ALA A 22 -3.08 -0.68 -8.74
CA ALA A 22 -3.31 -0.42 -7.32
C ALA A 22 -3.55 -1.75 -6.56
N PRO A 23 -3.06 -1.86 -5.32
CA PRO A 23 -3.25 -3.07 -4.53
C PRO A 23 -4.72 -3.30 -4.21
N HIS A 24 -5.08 -4.57 -4.01
CA HIS A 24 -6.36 -4.95 -3.45
C HIS A 24 -6.31 -4.92 -1.93
N LEU A 25 -7.36 -4.31 -1.36
CA LEU A 25 -7.49 -3.84 0.02
C LEU A 25 -8.88 -4.32 0.61
N ALA A 26 -9.05 -4.54 1.93
CA ALA A 26 -10.17 -5.23 2.67
C ALA A 26 -10.03 -5.21 4.25
N SER A 27 -11.09 -5.08 5.07
CA SER A 27 -10.87 -4.80 6.54
C SER A 27 -11.29 -5.95 7.37
N VAL A 28 -10.65 -7.08 7.15
CA VAL A 28 -10.93 -8.28 7.94
C VAL A 28 -10.92 -7.95 9.44
N PHE A 29 -9.93 -7.18 9.93
CA PHE A 29 -9.90 -6.78 11.35
C PHE A 29 -11.05 -5.84 11.75
N ALA A 30 -11.21 -4.70 11.06
CA ALA A 30 -12.21 -3.70 11.46
C ALA A 30 -13.65 -4.19 11.26
N ASP A 31 -13.87 -5.10 10.30
CA ASP A 31 -15.16 -5.74 10.05
C ASP A 31 -15.45 -6.81 11.09
N ALA A 32 -14.43 -7.57 11.52
CA ALA A 32 -14.59 -8.61 12.54
C ALA A 32 -14.72 -8.05 13.97
N PHE A 33 -14.04 -6.94 14.26
CA PHE A 33 -13.97 -6.33 15.60
C PHE A 33 -14.23 -4.81 15.53
N PRO A 34 -15.44 -4.39 15.13
CA PRO A 34 -15.78 -2.97 14.99
C PRO A 34 -15.69 -2.18 16.30
N GLU A 35 -15.80 -2.84 17.46
CA GLU A 35 -15.64 -2.25 18.77
C GLU A 35 -14.16 -1.97 19.16
N LEU A 36 -13.21 -2.58 18.44
CA LEU A 36 -11.77 -2.42 18.67
C LEU A 36 -11.12 -1.50 17.63
N ALA A 37 -11.90 -0.90 16.73
CA ALA A 37 -11.41 -0.06 15.66
C ALA A 37 -12.27 1.20 15.52
N VAL A 38 -11.63 2.37 15.43
CA VAL A 38 -12.31 3.62 15.14
C VAL A 38 -11.90 4.13 13.76
N PRO A 39 -12.84 4.57 12.90
CA PRO A 39 -12.49 5.22 11.64
C PRO A 39 -11.61 6.44 11.90
N TRP A 40 -10.47 6.52 11.22
CA TRP A 40 -9.55 7.65 11.37
C TRP A 40 -8.85 7.94 10.04
N GLN A 41 -8.43 9.18 9.85
CA GLN A 41 -7.76 9.63 8.62
C GLN A 41 -6.35 10.10 8.96
N ALA A 42 -5.37 9.74 8.14
CA ALA A 42 -4.01 10.23 8.30
C ALA A 42 -3.99 11.76 8.16
N ALA A 43 -3.11 12.41 8.92
CA ALA A 43 -2.81 13.81 8.66
C ALA A 43 -2.13 13.93 7.28
N GLU A 44 -2.50 14.96 6.52
CA GLU A 44 -1.89 15.19 5.21
C GLU A 44 -0.40 15.54 5.36
N PRO A 45 0.50 14.84 4.65
CA PRO A 45 1.93 15.15 4.67
C PRO A 45 2.22 16.43 3.88
N ILE A 46 3.15 17.24 4.38
CA ILE A 46 3.62 18.42 3.67
C ILE A 46 4.69 18.00 2.66
N CYS A 47 4.38 18.08 1.37
CA CYS A 47 5.33 17.78 0.27
C CYS A 47 6.02 16.41 0.43
N PRO A 48 5.27 15.29 0.43
CA PRO A 48 5.85 13.98 0.59
C PRO A 48 6.80 13.66 -0.58
N SER A 49 7.87 12.94 -0.28
CA SER A 49 8.78 12.37 -1.29
C SER A 49 9.20 10.96 -0.88
N ASP A 50 9.44 10.10 -1.87
CA ASP A 50 10.05 8.80 -1.64
C ASP A 50 11.48 9.00 -1.11
N VAL A 51 11.76 8.46 0.08
CA VAL A 51 13.10 8.46 0.67
C VAL A 51 13.77 7.11 0.41
N PHE A 52 13.00 6.04 0.58
CA PHE A 52 13.44 4.66 0.39
C PHE A 52 12.21 3.76 0.25
N LEU A 53 12.27 2.84 -0.72
CA LEU A 53 11.29 1.78 -0.91
C LEU A 53 12.03 0.43 -0.94
N ASP A 54 11.61 -0.50 -0.08
CA ASP A 54 12.09 -1.88 -0.11
C ASP A 54 11.40 -2.65 -1.24
N GLU A 55 12.04 -2.69 -2.41
CA GLU A 55 11.49 -3.34 -3.60
C GLU A 55 11.38 -4.86 -3.45
N GLN A 56 12.28 -5.48 -2.70
CA GLN A 56 12.25 -6.92 -2.46
C GLN A 56 11.01 -7.26 -1.64
N LEU A 57 10.77 -6.54 -0.54
CA LEU A 57 9.58 -6.72 0.28
C LEU A 57 8.30 -6.41 -0.51
N ALA A 58 8.30 -5.36 -1.35
CA ALA A 58 7.16 -5.05 -2.21
C ALA A 58 6.82 -6.24 -3.12
N ALA A 59 7.82 -6.84 -3.77
CA ALA A 59 7.62 -8.02 -4.61
C ALA A 59 7.13 -9.24 -3.82
N GLU A 60 7.67 -9.49 -2.62
CA GLU A 60 7.22 -10.56 -1.72
C GLU A 60 5.75 -10.39 -1.29
N LEU A 61 5.31 -9.14 -1.11
CA LEU A 61 3.91 -8.79 -0.80
C LEU A 61 3.00 -8.78 -2.04
N GLY A 62 3.54 -9.00 -3.23
CA GLY A 62 2.80 -8.94 -4.50
C GLY A 62 2.43 -7.52 -4.95
N LEU A 63 3.15 -6.52 -4.43
CA LEU A 63 3.00 -5.11 -4.79
C LEU A 63 3.99 -4.75 -5.90
N ASP A 64 3.55 -3.89 -6.83
CA ASP A 64 4.42 -3.36 -7.88
C ASP A 64 5.25 -2.18 -7.35
N PRO A 65 6.59 -2.28 -7.28
CA PRO A 65 7.45 -1.19 -6.83
C PRO A 65 7.35 0.07 -7.71
N ALA A 66 7.14 -0.10 -9.02
CA ALA A 66 6.99 1.04 -9.93
C ALA A 66 5.68 1.80 -9.64
N TRP A 67 4.59 1.06 -9.35
CA TRP A 67 3.34 1.66 -8.91
C TRP A 67 3.48 2.38 -7.56
N LEU A 68 4.16 1.77 -6.58
CA LEU A 68 4.36 2.36 -5.25
C LEU A 68 5.11 3.70 -5.27
N ARG A 69 5.99 3.91 -6.26
CA ARG A 69 6.68 5.20 -6.47
C ARG A 69 5.88 6.24 -7.25
N SER A 70 4.71 5.88 -7.77
CA SER A 70 3.81 6.83 -8.40
C SER A 70 3.21 7.78 -7.37
N GLN A 71 2.59 8.88 -7.83
CA GLN A 71 1.87 9.79 -6.95
C GLN A 71 0.74 9.08 -6.18
N GLU A 72 0.03 8.14 -6.81
CA GLU A 72 -1.03 7.37 -6.14
C GLU A 72 -0.47 6.38 -5.12
N GLY A 73 0.68 5.76 -5.43
CA GLY A 73 1.41 4.93 -4.48
C GLY A 73 1.89 5.73 -3.27
N LEU A 74 2.41 6.94 -3.49
CA LEU A 74 2.83 7.83 -2.41
C LEU A 74 1.66 8.25 -1.51
N ARG A 75 0.49 8.57 -2.10
CA ARG A 75 -0.75 8.83 -1.34
C ARG A 75 -1.14 7.64 -0.47
N LEU A 76 -1.08 6.42 -1.01
CA LEU A 76 -1.34 5.21 -0.23
C LEU A 76 -0.35 5.08 0.95
N LEU A 77 0.95 5.24 0.67
CA LEU A 77 2.02 5.08 1.67
C LEU A 77 1.98 6.14 2.77
N THR A 78 1.43 7.32 2.50
CA THR A 78 1.22 8.39 3.48
C THR A 78 -0.12 8.30 4.20
N GLY A 79 -0.93 7.28 3.92
CA GLY A 79 -2.24 7.06 4.55
C GLY A 79 -3.35 7.96 4.01
N GLU A 80 -3.12 8.67 2.89
CA GLU A 80 -4.19 9.25 2.10
C GLU A 80 -4.99 8.14 1.41
N ARG A 81 -6.22 8.46 0.98
CA ARG A 81 -7.03 7.50 0.21
C ARG A 81 -6.59 7.55 -1.26
N PRO A 82 -5.86 6.55 -1.78
CA PRO A 82 -5.58 6.49 -3.21
C PRO A 82 -6.85 6.23 -4.00
N ALA A 83 -6.86 6.60 -5.27
CA ALA A 83 -7.89 6.14 -6.19
C ALA A 83 -7.77 4.61 -6.35
N LEU A 84 -8.73 3.89 -5.77
CA LEU A 84 -8.81 2.44 -5.91
C LEU A 84 -9.06 2.04 -7.38
N GLY A 85 -8.54 0.87 -7.77
CA GLY A 85 -8.73 0.32 -9.10
C GLY A 85 -10.20 -0.04 -9.41
N PRO A 86 -10.56 -0.19 -10.69
CA PRO A 86 -11.92 -0.53 -11.10
C PRO A 86 -12.40 -1.83 -10.44
N GLY A 87 -13.60 -1.80 -9.85
CA GLY A 87 -14.22 -2.94 -9.17
C GLY A 87 -13.83 -3.13 -7.70
N GLN A 88 -13.04 -2.21 -7.12
CA GLN A 88 -12.69 -2.25 -5.70
C GLN A 88 -13.68 -1.48 -4.83
N ASP A 89 -13.95 -1.99 -3.63
CA ASP A 89 -14.84 -1.35 -2.65
C ASP A 89 -14.17 -0.08 -2.07
N PRO A 90 -14.75 1.12 -2.24
CA PRO A 90 -14.21 2.37 -1.67
C PRO A 90 -14.13 2.37 -0.15
N ALA A 91 -14.96 1.58 0.53
CA ALA A 91 -14.82 1.39 1.96
C ALA A 91 -13.49 0.72 2.28
N ALA A 92 -12.96 -0.12 1.36
CA ALA A 92 -11.72 -0.89 1.48
C ALA A 92 -10.44 -0.06 1.61
N ALA A 93 -10.47 1.23 1.34
CA ALA A 93 -9.34 2.13 1.59
C ALA A 93 -9.53 2.99 2.85
N ARG A 94 -10.55 2.72 3.68
CA ARG A 94 -10.79 3.52 4.89
C ARG A 94 -9.85 3.09 6.00
N PRO A 95 -8.93 3.97 6.46
CA PRO A 95 -8.07 3.63 7.57
C PRO A 95 -8.85 3.59 8.89
N VAL A 96 -8.33 2.80 9.83
CA VAL A 96 -8.81 2.77 11.21
C VAL A 96 -7.65 2.89 12.18
N ALA A 97 -7.92 3.41 13.38
CA ALA A 97 -7.02 3.29 14.52
C ALA A 97 -7.55 2.19 15.44
N GLN A 98 -6.69 1.25 15.84
CA GLN A 98 -7.07 0.17 16.75
C GLN A 98 -6.98 0.61 18.20
N ALA A 99 -7.89 0.13 19.04
CA ALA A 99 -7.84 0.27 20.48
C ALA A 99 -7.28 -1.01 21.12
N TYR A 100 -6.40 -0.86 22.10
CA TYR A 100 -5.86 -1.97 22.87
C TYR A 100 -5.52 -1.53 24.30
N ALA A 101 -5.15 -2.45 25.17
CA ALA A 101 -4.70 -2.17 26.53
C ALA A 101 -3.34 -2.83 26.78
N GLY A 102 -2.66 -2.45 27.85
CA GLY A 102 -1.35 -3.04 28.14
C GLY A 102 -0.76 -2.59 29.45
N HIS A 103 0.29 -3.27 29.89
CA HIS A 103 1.06 -2.86 31.05
C HIS A 103 2.26 -2.02 30.60
N GLN A 104 2.38 -0.81 31.15
CA GLN A 104 3.53 0.06 30.94
C GLN A 104 4.18 0.35 32.29
N PHE A 105 5.49 0.14 32.38
CA PHE A 105 6.27 0.37 33.61
C PHE A 105 5.69 -0.33 34.86
N GLY A 106 5.12 -1.53 34.70
CA GLY A 106 4.52 -2.29 35.80
C GLY A 106 3.08 -1.90 36.17
N HIS A 107 2.50 -0.89 35.52
CA HIS A 107 1.12 -0.46 35.75
C HIS A 107 0.23 -0.80 34.56
N TYR A 108 -1.01 -1.23 34.85
CA TYR A 108 -2.00 -1.47 33.82
C TYR A 108 -2.55 -0.15 33.27
N SER A 109 -2.43 0.04 31.96
CA SER A 109 -3.12 1.10 31.22
C SER A 109 -4.36 0.50 30.55
N PRO A 110 -5.57 0.86 31.00
CA PRO A 110 -6.82 0.27 30.50
C PRO A 110 -7.17 0.74 29.09
N VAL A 111 -6.58 1.85 28.61
CA VAL A 111 -6.82 2.39 27.28
C VAL A 111 -5.51 2.84 26.67
N LEU A 112 -5.11 2.16 25.61
CA LEU A 112 -4.08 2.50 24.65
C LEU A 112 -4.71 2.43 23.24
N GLY A 113 -3.89 2.56 22.21
CA GLY A 113 -4.31 2.42 20.84
C GLY A 113 -3.23 2.89 19.87
N ASP A 114 -3.56 2.84 18.58
CA ASP A 114 -2.70 3.35 17.52
C ASP A 114 -2.69 4.89 17.51
N GLY A 115 -1.96 5.49 18.44
CA GLY A 115 -1.90 6.95 18.56
C GLY A 115 -1.08 7.65 17.46
N ARG A 116 -0.36 6.89 16.63
CA ARG A 116 0.55 7.38 15.57
C ARG A 116 0.57 6.51 14.32
N ALA A 117 -0.30 5.52 14.22
CA ALA A 117 -0.36 4.58 13.11
C ALA A 117 -1.81 4.40 12.69
N LEU A 118 -2.02 3.93 11.47
CA LEU A 118 -3.33 3.57 10.97
C LEU A 118 -3.24 2.23 10.27
N LEU A 119 -4.22 1.38 10.54
CA LEU A 119 -4.37 0.14 9.83
C LEU A 119 -5.12 0.42 8.53
N GLY A 120 -4.40 0.22 7.42
CA GLY A 120 -5.01 0.11 6.11
C GLY A 120 -5.92 -1.12 6.06
N ARG A 121 -7.04 -0.96 5.38
CA ARG A 121 -7.95 -2.05 5.06
C ARG A 121 -7.27 -2.83 3.88
N ARG A 122 -6.82 -4.10 4.01
CA ARG A 122 -6.13 -5.03 3.04
C ARG A 122 -6.96 -6.14 2.38
#